data_AF-A0A7V5L374-F1
#
_entry.id   AF-A0A7V5L374-F1
#
_cell.length_a   1.000
_cell.length_b   1.000
_cell.length_c   1.000
_cell.angle_alpha   90.00
_cell.angle_beta   90.00
_cell.angle_gamma   90.00
#
_symmetry.space_group_name_H-M   'P 1'
#
loop_
_entity.id
_entity.type
_entity.pdbx_description
1 polymer ?
#
loop_
_entity_poly.entity_id
_entity_poly.type
_entity_poly.pdbx_seq_one_letter_code
_entity_poly.pdbx_strand_id
1 'polypeptide(L)'
;MAKKKKKQTIKINNKIKELMNGEPFDEGIKYLDENILIELTMILDLKVPMLTKKEMVKALRRVWSEGNVSLRLNILNYLEQLGVKSSKEINKHDKVSYILTILENFEHTKEEEDDILSAFIDSNFSKITKDKLKNKLNYIRQAKKIKKWEDILDITINNLSQIEFYHSYTFDMSQESFNKSLLTQTKPIDTQLLDIEDDKEIKTTLEKYKEEAIQKKEEEIEIFLTMMINKGHCYLKPHEINQLVRQMPPEDDLYGIDIPLDILKRIIKSIDEEYRVVVECETIYITKDKLYPIYNKELPYTVLVTYTRNFIYRLIWKEEELPIASDLSLVKSENKRDFEITIMELEDELEDLSQGLELDHNIIEKYILRFIEPQITSSHSLKIKEKIKKRIHYHFLEYLRPLKEKKRKEELLANTIRDFKSLYPIARLLNREIIFHVGATNSGKTYQALQHLQLADTGYYLAPLRLLALEGYETLKAKEVNISLITGEEEIIDEDSKHISSTIEMMNSSIEVDV
;
A
#
# COMPACT_ATOMS: atom_id res chain seq x y z
N MET A 1 -29.16 1.93 -25.37
CA MET A 1 -30.21 0.87 -25.46
C MET A 1 -29.81 -0.50 -24.89
N ALA A 2 -28.53 -0.92 -24.97
CA ALA A 2 -28.07 -2.23 -24.49
C ALA A 2 -28.30 -2.52 -22.99
N LYS A 3 -28.13 -1.52 -22.09
CA LYS A 3 -28.37 -1.68 -20.64
C LYS A 3 -29.84 -1.97 -20.29
N LYS A 4 -30.81 -1.43 -21.05
CA LYS A 4 -32.26 -1.71 -20.84
C LYS A 4 -32.63 -3.13 -21.27
N LYS A 5 -32.11 -3.62 -22.41
CA LYS A 5 -32.31 -4.99 -22.89
C LYS A 5 -31.76 -6.03 -21.89
N LYS A 6 -30.56 -5.80 -21.32
CA LYS A 6 -29.94 -6.69 -20.31
C LYS A 6 -30.75 -6.79 -19.01
N LYS A 7 -31.36 -5.69 -18.54
CA LYS A 7 -32.25 -5.71 -17.36
C LYS A 7 -33.55 -6.48 -17.62
N GLN A 8 -34.12 -6.39 -18.82
CA GLN A 8 -35.34 -7.13 -19.17
C GLN A 8 -35.11 -8.64 -19.24
N THR A 9 -33.99 -9.08 -19.83
CA THR A 9 -33.64 -10.52 -19.86
C THR A 9 -33.45 -11.11 -18.47
N ILE A 10 -32.87 -10.35 -17.53
CA ILE A 10 -32.70 -10.80 -16.13
C ILE A 10 -34.07 -10.96 -15.45
N LYS A 11 -35.00 -10.02 -15.67
CA LYS A 11 -36.36 -10.12 -15.12
C LYS A 11 -37.12 -11.34 -15.65
N ILE A 12 -37.00 -11.63 -16.94
CA ILE A 12 -37.65 -12.79 -17.57
C ILE A 12 -37.07 -14.10 -16.99
N ASN A 13 -35.74 -14.20 -16.87
CA ASN A 13 -35.10 -15.39 -16.31
C ASN A 13 -35.48 -15.62 -14.84
N ASN A 14 -35.63 -14.55 -14.04
CA ASN A 14 -36.06 -14.66 -12.66
C ASN A 14 -37.52 -15.14 -12.55
N LYS A 15 -38.42 -14.62 -13.39
CA LYS A 15 -39.80 -15.10 -13.43
C LYS A 15 -39.92 -16.56 -13.86
N ILE A 16 -39.12 -17.02 -14.82
CA ILE A 16 -39.10 -18.43 -15.19
C ILE A 16 -38.58 -19.31 -14.05
N LYS A 17 -37.55 -18.86 -13.33
CA LYS A 17 -37.09 -19.56 -12.13
C LYS A 17 -38.21 -19.65 -11.09
N GLU A 18 -39.04 -18.62 -10.93
CA GLU A 18 -40.20 -18.68 -10.03
C GLU A 18 -41.24 -19.73 -10.48
N LEU A 19 -41.49 -19.85 -11.79
CA LEU A 19 -42.42 -20.85 -12.34
C LEU A 19 -41.86 -22.28 -12.28
N MET A 20 -40.55 -22.46 -12.37
CA MET A 20 -39.86 -23.76 -12.43
C MET A 20 -39.17 -24.16 -11.11
N ASN A 21 -39.74 -23.79 -9.96
CA ASN A 21 -39.24 -24.15 -8.62
C ASN A 21 -37.75 -23.81 -8.35
N GLY A 22 -37.28 -22.69 -8.90
CA GLY A 22 -35.92 -22.17 -8.71
C GLY A 22 -34.92 -22.57 -9.80
N GLU A 23 -35.29 -23.47 -10.71
CA GLU A 23 -34.42 -23.93 -11.80
C GLU A 23 -34.47 -23.00 -13.03
N PRO A 24 -33.33 -22.81 -13.73
CA PRO A 24 -33.32 -22.12 -15.01
C PRO A 24 -34.11 -22.92 -16.07
N PHE A 25 -34.65 -22.21 -17.07
CA PHE A 25 -35.49 -22.79 -18.14
C PHE A 25 -34.93 -24.08 -18.73
N ASP A 26 -33.62 -24.14 -18.98
CA ASP A 26 -32.98 -25.30 -19.59
C ASP A 26 -33.21 -26.57 -18.78
N GLU A 27 -33.06 -26.54 -17.45
CA GLU A 27 -33.26 -27.71 -16.60
C GLU A 27 -34.73 -27.95 -16.25
N GLY A 28 -35.47 -26.88 -15.94
CA GLY A 28 -36.88 -26.98 -15.54
C GLY A 28 -37.80 -27.59 -16.62
N ILE A 29 -37.49 -27.37 -17.90
CA ILE A 29 -38.33 -27.85 -19.01
C ILE A 29 -38.40 -29.39 -19.12
N LYS A 30 -37.46 -30.12 -18.51
CA LYS A 30 -37.46 -31.59 -18.49
C LYS A 30 -38.62 -32.16 -17.67
N TYR A 31 -39.04 -31.42 -16.64
CA TYR A 31 -40.04 -31.86 -15.66
C TYR A 31 -41.47 -31.46 -16.05
N LEU A 32 -41.66 -30.74 -17.16
CA LEU A 32 -42.97 -30.42 -17.69
C LEU A 32 -43.66 -31.66 -18.27
N ASP A 33 -44.99 -31.66 -18.18
CA ASP A 33 -45.85 -32.67 -18.78
C ASP A 33 -45.76 -32.64 -20.31
N GLU A 34 -45.91 -33.82 -20.93
CA GLU A 34 -45.80 -33.97 -22.39
C GLU A 34 -46.83 -33.13 -23.14
N ASN A 35 -48.04 -32.97 -22.59
CA ASN A 35 -49.09 -32.13 -23.18
C ASN A 35 -48.67 -30.65 -23.28
N ILE A 36 -48.01 -30.13 -22.25
CA ILE A 36 -47.52 -28.74 -22.22
C ILE A 36 -46.37 -28.56 -23.22
N LEU A 37 -45.51 -29.57 -23.37
CA LEU A 37 -44.43 -29.56 -24.36
C LEU A 37 -44.97 -29.59 -25.79
N ILE A 38 -46.03 -30.36 -26.05
CA ILE A 38 -46.70 -30.41 -27.37
C ILE A 38 -47.33 -29.05 -27.69
N GLU A 39 -48.09 -28.47 -26.76
CA GLU A 39 -48.70 -27.15 -26.99
C GLU A 39 -47.66 -26.05 -27.23
N LEU A 40 -46.57 -26.02 -26.45
CA LEU A 40 -45.49 -25.05 -26.65
C LEU A 40 -44.77 -25.23 -27.99
N THR A 41 -44.58 -26.47 -28.46
CA THR A 41 -43.93 -26.73 -29.75
C THR A 41 -44.83 -26.37 -30.94
N MET A 42 -46.14 -26.57 -30.82
CA MET A 42 -47.11 -26.17 -31.85
C MET A 42 -47.25 -24.64 -31.95
N ILE A 43 -47.33 -23.94 -30.82
CA ILE A 43 -47.48 -22.48 -30.79
C ILE A 43 -46.24 -21.76 -31.35
N LEU A 44 -45.06 -22.34 -31.14
CA LEU A 44 -43.78 -21.79 -31.64
C LEU A 44 -43.44 -22.25 -33.07
N ASP A 45 -44.33 -23.01 -33.73
CA ASP A 45 -44.17 -23.56 -35.08
C ASP A 45 -42.82 -24.25 -35.29
N LEU A 46 -42.41 -25.09 -34.32
CA LEU A 46 -41.12 -25.76 -34.36
C LEU A 46 -41.20 -27.03 -35.20
N LYS A 47 -40.39 -27.08 -36.26
CA LYS A 47 -40.20 -28.30 -37.06
C LYS A 47 -39.39 -29.32 -36.27
N VAL A 48 -40.07 -30.13 -35.45
CA VAL A 48 -39.47 -31.26 -34.75
C VAL A 48 -39.64 -32.53 -35.61
N PRO A 49 -38.56 -33.27 -35.95
CA PRO A 49 -38.63 -34.45 -36.80
C PRO A 49 -39.48 -35.58 -36.22
N MET A 50 -39.46 -35.77 -34.90
CA MET A 50 -40.34 -36.67 -34.16
C MET A 50 -40.85 -36.02 -32.87
N LEU A 51 -42.15 -36.18 -32.56
CA LEU A 51 -42.81 -35.67 -31.34
C LEU A 51 -42.41 -36.44 -30.06
N THR A 52 -41.13 -36.80 -29.91
CA THR A 52 -40.63 -37.42 -28.68
C THR A 52 -40.30 -36.37 -27.63
N LYS A 53 -40.55 -36.67 -26.35
CA LYS A 53 -40.28 -35.74 -25.23
C LYS A 53 -38.86 -35.16 -25.26
N LYS A 54 -37.85 -35.98 -25.58
CA LYS A 54 -36.45 -35.56 -25.67
C LYS A 54 -36.18 -34.58 -26.81
N GLU A 55 -36.80 -34.78 -27.98
CA GLU A 55 -36.61 -33.90 -29.13
C GLU A 55 -37.33 -32.56 -28.93
N MET A 56 -38.55 -32.58 -28.37
CA MET A 56 -39.30 -31.36 -28.03
C MET A 56 -38.54 -30.49 -27.03
N VAL A 57 -38.00 -31.10 -25.96
CA VAL A 57 -37.14 -30.41 -24.97
C VAL A 57 -35.90 -29.81 -25.63
N LYS A 58 -35.25 -30.54 -26.55
CA LYS A 58 -34.06 -30.03 -27.26
C LYS A 58 -34.40 -28.86 -28.18
N ALA A 59 -35.52 -28.92 -28.90
CA ALA A 59 -35.98 -27.84 -29.77
C ALA A 59 -36.31 -26.58 -28.95
N LEU A 60 -37.05 -26.72 -27.85
CA LEU A 60 -37.43 -25.61 -26.98
C LEU A 60 -36.22 -24.96 -26.30
N ARG A 61 -35.22 -25.75 -25.85
CA ARG A 61 -33.94 -25.21 -25.32
C ARG A 61 -33.18 -24.38 -26.36
N ARG A 62 -33.15 -24.85 -27.61
CA ARG A 62 -32.51 -24.15 -28.72
C ARG A 62 -33.19 -22.80 -28.97
N VAL A 63 -34.52 -22.79 -29.03
CA VAL A 63 -35.32 -21.58 -29.22
C VAL A 63 -35.16 -20.60 -28.05
N TRP A 64 -35.07 -21.11 -26.81
CA TRP A 64 -34.81 -20.27 -25.65
C TRP A 64 -33.42 -19.61 -25.70
N SER A 65 -32.41 -20.37 -26.11
CA SER A 65 -31.02 -19.90 -26.22
C SER A 65 -30.84 -18.89 -27.35
N GLU A 66 -31.37 -19.19 -28.54
CA GLU A 66 -31.24 -18.36 -29.75
C GLU A 66 -32.31 -17.23 -29.82
N GLY A 67 -33.34 -17.30 -28.97
CA GLY A 67 -34.51 -16.43 -29.03
C GLY A 67 -34.30 -14.99 -28.55
N ASN A 68 -34.92 -14.05 -29.27
CA ASN A 68 -35.03 -12.65 -28.88
C ASN A 68 -35.88 -12.45 -27.62
N VAL A 69 -35.73 -11.29 -26.95
CA VAL A 69 -36.45 -10.93 -25.72
C VAL A 69 -37.97 -11.09 -25.86
N SER A 70 -38.55 -10.77 -27.02
CA SER A 70 -39.99 -10.92 -27.28
C SER A 70 -40.43 -12.39 -27.33
N LEU A 71 -39.62 -13.29 -27.89
CA LEU A 71 -39.92 -14.73 -27.91
C LEU A 71 -39.90 -15.32 -26.51
N ARG A 72 -38.92 -14.90 -25.68
CA ARG A 72 -38.84 -15.33 -24.28
C ARG A 72 -40.02 -14.85 -23.44
N LEU A 73 -40.53 -13.64 -23.70
CA LEU A 73 -41.73 -13.12 -23.06
C LEU A 73 -42.99 -13.89 -23.48
N ASN A 74 -43.10 -14.26 -24.76
CA ASN A 74 -44.22 -15.05 -25.23
C ASN A 74 -44.25 -16.43 -24.56
N ILE A 75 -43.10 -17.13 -24.51
CA ILE A 75 -42.97 -18.41 -23.81
C ILE A 75 -43.37 -18.28 -22.33
N LEU A 76 -42.92 -17.21 -21.66
CA LEU A 76 -43.28 -16.93 -20.28
C LEU A 76 -44.80 -16.73 -20.10
N ASN A 77 -45.43 -15.91 -20.95
CA ASN A 77 -46.87 -15.65 -20.88
C ASN A 77 -47.69 -16.92 -21.14
N TYR A 78 -47.25 -17.78 -22.05
CA TYR A 78 -47.92 -19.06 -22.31
C TYR A 78 -47.76 -20.04 -21.14
N LEU A 79 -46.58 -20.12 -20.52
CA LEU A 79 -46.39 -20.92 -19.31
C LEU A 79 -47.25 -20.41 -18.14
N GLU A 80 -47.43 -19.09 -18.01
CA GLU A 80 -48.36 -18.49 -17.04
C GLU A 80 -49.83 -18.83 -17.36
N GLN A 81 -50.23 -18.81 -18.63
CA GLN A 81 -51.60 -19.18 -19.07
C GLN A 81 -51.92 -20.66 -18.91
N LEU A 82 -50.94 -21.55 -19.13
CA LEU A 82 -51.08 -23.00 -18.98
C LEU A 82 -51.08 -23.45 -17.51
N GLY A 83 -51.00 -22.52 -16.56
CA GLY A 83 -51.25 -22.79 -15.15
C GLY A 83 -50.10 -23.50 -14.42
N VAL A 84 -48.84 -23.32 -14.86
CA VAL A 84 -47.67 -23.78 -14.10
C VAL A 84 -47.52 -22.93 -12.85
N LYS A 85 -48.27 -23.25 -11.79
CA LYS A 85 -48.17 -22.55 -10.51
C LYS A 85 -46.98 -23.09 -9.72
N SER A 86 -46.18 -22.16 -9.17
CA SER A 86 -45.15 -22.45 -8.18
C SER A 86 -45.79 -23.16 -6.98
N SER A 87 -45.46 -24.44 -6.81
CA SER A 87 -45.87 -25.24 -5.66
C SER A 87 -45.03 -24.85 -4.44
N LYS A 88 -45.39 -23.76 -3.75
CA LYS A 88 -44.74 -23.40 -2.49
C LYS A 88 -45.21 -24.21 -1.28
N GLU A 89 -46.09 -25.20 -1.46
CA GLU A 89 -46.63 -26.02 -0.36
C GLU A 89 -46.82 -27.50 -0.74
N ILE A 90 -45.82 -28.15 -1.33
CA ILE A 90 -45.86 -29.61 -1.50
C ILE A 90 -44.89 -30.28 -0.49
N ASN A 91 -45.53 -30.86 0.53
CA ASN A 91 -45.15 -32.06 1.28
C ASN A 91 -43.97 -32.01 2.25
N LYS A 92 -44.21 -31.42 3.43
CA LYS A 92 -43.53 -31.84 4.67
C LYS A 92 -43.83 -33.30 5.06
N HIS A 93 -44.95 -33.90 4.60
CA HIS A 93 -45.34 -35.26 4.95
C HIS A 93 -44.65 -36.37 4.12
N ASP A 94 -44.36 -36.16 2.84
CA ASP A 94 -43.74 -37.22 2.02
C ASP A 94 -42.24 -37.42 2.30
N LYS A 95 -41.51 -36.37 2.72
CA LYS A 95 -40.08 -36.49 3.08
C LYS A 95 -39.86 -37.45 4.24
N VAL A 96 -40.67 -37.29 5.28
CA VAL A 96 -40.58 -38.09 6.51
C VAL A 96 -40.88 -39.55 6.16
N SER A 97 -41.96 -39.83 5.45
CA SER A 97 -42.31 -41.19 5.00
C SER A 97 -41.24 -41.81 4.08
N TYR A 98 -40.61 -41.02 3.21
CA TYR A 98 -39.52 -41.48 2.36
C TYR A 98 -38.23 -41.80 3.14
N ILE A 99 -37.90 -41.01 4.16
CA ILE A 99 -36.76 -41.31 5.04
C ILE A 99 -37.05 -42.56 5.89
N LEU A 100 -38.27 -42.70 6.41
CA LEU A 100 -38.69 -43.86 7.23
C LEU A 100 -38.64 -45.17 6.44
N THR A 101 -39.17 -45.20 5.22
CA THR A 101 -39.12 -46.39 4.34
C THR A 101 -37.69 -46.81 3.97
N ILE A 102 -36.75 -45.85 3.88
CA ILE A 102 -35.34 -46.19 3.66
C ILE A 102 -34.69 -46.68 4.96
N LEU A 103 -35.01 -46.06 6.10
CA LEU A 103 -34.49 -46.43 7.43
C LEU A 103 -34.97 -47.81 7.89
N GLU A 104 -36.17 -48.27 7.50
CA GLU A 104 -36.66 -49.64 7.77
C GLU A 104 -35.70 -50.74 7.26
N ASN A 105 -34.86 -50.45 6.26
CA ASN A 105 -33.86 -51.39 5.76
C ASN A 105 -32.59 -51.48 6.62
N PHE A 106 -32.50 -50.69 7.70
CA PHE A 106 -31.37 -50.65 8.62
C PHE A 106 -31.88 -50.83 10.04
N GLU A 107 -31.18 -51.61 10.87
CA GLU A 107 -31.46 -51.60 12.31
C GLU A 107 -31.18 -50.20 12.85
N HIS A 108 -32.14 -49.59 13.54
CA HIS A 108 -32.01 -48.26 14.16
C HIS A 108 -32.90 -48.16 15.41
N THR A 109 -32.54 -47.26 16.32
CA THR A 109 -33.36 -46.91 17.49
C THR A 109 -34.27 -45.70 17.18
N LYS A 110 -35.37 -45.55 17.91
CA LYS A 110 -36.30 -44.40 17.75
C LYS A 110 -35.62 -43.04 17.91
N GLU A 111 -34.62 -42.94 18.78
CA GLU A 111 -33.84 -41.71 18.92
C GLU A 111 -32.94 -41.44 17.71
N GLU A 112 -32.31 -42.47 17.13
CA GLU A 112 -31.52 -42.32 15.90
C GLU A 112 -32.39 -41.91 14.71
N GLU A 113 -33.64 -42.38 14.68
CA GLU A 113 -34.67 -42.00 13.69
C GLU A 113 -34.96 -40.50 13.77
N ASP A 114 -35.28 -39.99 14.96
CA ASP A 114 -35.57 -38.57 15.21
C ASP A 114 -34.36 -37.66 14.89
N ASP A 115 -33.14 -38.09 15.25
CA ASP A 115 -31.90 -37.39 14.94
C ASP A 115 -31.63 -37.30 13.42
N ILE A 116 -31.96 -38.36 12.67
CA ILE A 116 -31.83 -38.37 11.21
C ILE A 116 -32.90 -37.49 10.57
N LEU A 117 -34.14 -37.57 11.04
CA LEU A 117 -35.24 -36.76 10.54
C LEU A 117 -34.94 -35.27 10.73
N SER A 118 -34.48 -34.86 11.91
CA SER A 118 -34.08 -33.47 12.19
C SER A 118 -32.94 -33.00 11.27
N ALA A 119 -31.94 -33.85 11.00
CA ALA A 119 -30.80 -33.50 10.15
C ALA A 119 -31.17 -33.32 8.66
N PHE A 120 -32.22 -33.97 8.17
CA PHE A 120 -32.59 -33.95 6.74
C PHE A 120 -33.89 -33.19 6.44
N ILE A 121 -34.61 -32.67 7.44
CA ILE A 121 -35.89 -31.94 7.28
C ILE A 121 -35.79 -30.78 6.27
N ASP A 122 -34.71 -30.00 6.32
CA ASP A 122 -34.51 -28.82 5.46
C ASP A 122 -33.77 -29.16 4.14
N SER A 123 -33.38 -30.42 3.94
CA SER A 123 -32.62 -30.83 2.76
C SER A 123 -33.51 -31.11 1.54
N ASN A 124 -32.98 -30.87 0.34
CA ASN A 124 -33.70 -31.18 -0.91
C ASN A 124 -33.77 -32.70 -1.11
N PHE A 125 -34.93 -33.20 -1.57
CA PHE A 125 -35.18 -34.64 -1.81
C PHE A 125 -34.09 -35.33 -2.65
N SER A 126 -33.56 -34.65 -3.67
CA SER A 126 -32.50 -35.17 -4.55
C SER A 126 -31.17 -35.48 -3.85
N LYS A 127 -30.97 -34.93 -2.64
CA LYS A 127 -29.75 -35.13 -1.84
C LYS A 127 -29.90 -36.27 -0.82
N ILE A 128 -31.08 -36.86 -0.64
CA ILE A 128 -31.36 -37.93 0.32
C ILE A 128 -31.21 -39.28 -0.39
N THR A 129 -30.03 -39.89 -0.24
CA THR A 129 -29.71 -41.21 -0.81
C THR A 129 -29.48 -42.24 0.31
N LYS A 130 -29.67 -43.53 -0.02
CA LYS A 130 -29.46 -44.65 0.92
C LYS A 130 -28.07 -44.61 1.57
N ASP A 131 -27.03 -44.33 0.79
CA ASP A 131 -25.65 -44.25 1.30
C ASP A 131 -25.43 -43.07 2.25
N LYS A 132 -26.08 -41.93 2.00
CA LYS A 132 -25.98 -40.77 2.88
C LYS A 132 -26.71 -40.97 4.20
N LEU A 133 -27.88 -41.62 4.17
CA LEU A 133 -28.60 -42.00 5.39
C LEU A 133 -27.78 -43.01 6.20
N LYS A 134 -27.18 -44.02 5.55
CA LYS A 134 -26.27 -44.98 6.20
C LYS A 134 -25.05 -44.30 6.83
N ASN A 135 -24.38 -43.42 6.09
CA ASN A 135 -23.22 -42.69 6.60
C ASN A 135 -23.60 -41.76 7.76
N LYS A 136 -24.78 -41.13 7.69
CA LYS A 136 -25.27 -40.28 8.78
C LYS A 136 -25.66 -41.09 10.02
N LEU A 137 -26.29 -42.25 9.84
CA LEU A 137 -26.60 -43.18 10.93
C LEU A 137 -25.32 -43.66 11.62
N ASN A 138 -24.30 -44.06 10.85
CA ASN A 138 -23.00 -44.44 11.40
C ASN A 138 -22.33 -43.28 12.15
N TYR A 139 -22.40 -42.07 11.61
CA TYR A 139 -21.89 -40.87 12.27
C TYR A 139 -22.61 -40.59 13.60
N ILE A 140 -23.94 -40.72 13.65
CA ILE A 140 -24.73 -40.54 14.88
C ILE A 140 -24.35 -41.60 15.92
N ARG A 141 -24.15 -42.86 15.50
CA ARG A 141 -23.69 -43.94 16.37
C ARG A 141 -22.31 -43.69 16.94
N GLN A 142 -21.37 -43.28 16.09
CA GLN A 142 -20.02 -42.92 16.53
C GLN A 142 -20.06 -41.73 17.50
N ALA A 143 -20.88 -40.71 17.23
CA ALA A 143 -21.07 -39.58 18.14
C ALA A 143 -21.67 -39.99 19.49
N LYS A 144 -22.68 -40.89 19.51
CA LYS A 144 -23.25 -41.44 20.75
C LYS A 144 -22.23 -42.28 21.53
N LYS A 145 -21.43 -43.09 20.84
CA LYS A 145 -20.33 -43.85 21.46
C LYS A 145 -19.27 -42.93 22.07
N ILE A 146 -18.82 -41.91 21.33
CA ILE A 146 -17.86 -40.91 21.82
C ILE A 146 -18.42 -40.24 23.08
N LYS A 147 -19.65 -39.72 23.01
CA LYS A 147 -20.29 -39.07 24.16
C LYS A 147 -20.41 -39.98 25.39
N LYS A 148 -20.75 -41.26 25.20
CA LYS A 148 -20.77 -42.25 26.28
C LYS A 148 -19.39 -42.37 26.96
N TRP A 149 -18.31 -42.39 26.18
CA TRP A 149 -16.95 -42.48 26.71
C TRP A 149 -16.45 -41.16 27.31
N GLU A 150 -16.83 -40.02 26.74
CA GLU A 150 -16.60 -38.69 27.32
C GLU A 150 -17.21 -38.58 28.71
N ASP A 151 -18.47 -39.00 28.88
CA ASP A 151 -19.18 -38.99 30.17
C ASP A 151 -18.58 -39.98 31.19
N ILE A 152 -18.11 -41.16 30.75
CA ILE A 152 -17.56 -42.19 31.65
C ILE A 152 -16.16 -41.84 32.14
N LEU A 153 -15.31 -41.26 31.28
CA LEU A 153 -13.89 -41.05 31.55
C LEU A 153 -13.52 -39.59 31.87
N ASP A 154 -14.52 -38.69 31.83
CA ASP A 154 -14.37 -37.23 32.01
C ASP A 154 -13.33 -36.66 31.03
N ILE A 155 -13.56 -36.93 29.75
CA ILE A 155 -12.68 -36.62 28.62
C ILE A 155 -13.49 -35.89 27.55
N THR A 156 -12.85 -35.02 26.78
CA THR A 156 -13.41 -34.47 25.54
C THR A 156 -12.53 -34.84 24.36
N ILE A 157 -13.12 -35.22 23.22
CA ILE A 157 -12.34 -35.50 22.00
C ILE A 157 -12.43 -34.29 21.07
N ASN A 158 -11.28 -33.65 20.83
CA ASN A 158 -11.23 -32.48 19.96
C ASN A 158 -11.31 -32.86 18.46
N ASN A 159 -11.45 -31.86 17.59
CA ASN A 159 -11.54 -32.05 16.15
C ASN A 159 -10.27 -32.68 15.51
N LEU A 160 -9.14 -32.66 16.23
CA LEU A 160 -7.89 -33.30 15.83
C LEU A 160 -7.78 -34.75 16.34
N SER A 161 -8.88 -35.31 16.85
CA SER A 161 -8.94 -36.66 17.44
C SER A 161 -8.02 -36.84 18.65
N GLN A 162 -7.78 -35.77 19.42
CA GLN A 162 -7.03 -35.83 20.67
C GLN A 162 -7.99 -35.83 21.85
N ILE A 163 -7.65 -36.62 22.87
CA ILE A 163 -8.35 -36.63 24.15
C ILE A 163 -7.83 -35.48 24.99
N GLU A 164 -8.72 -34.60 25.43
CA GLU A 164 -8.45 -33.49 26.34
C GLU A 164 -9.14 -33.76 27.68
N PHE A 165 -8.39 -33.68 28.77
CA PHE A 165 -8.91 -33.87 30.13
C PHE A 165 -8.12 -33.01 31.11
N TYR A 166 -8.76 -32.64 32.23
CA TYR A 166 -8.07 -31.94 33.30
C TYR A 166 -7.45 -32.95 34.26
N HIS A 167 -6.16 -32.81 34.54
CA HIS A 167 -5.45 -33.62 35.53
C HIS A 167 -4.67 -32.73 36.50
N SER A 168 -4.68 -33.10 37.78
CA SER A 168 -4.00 -32.35 38.84
C SER A 168 -2.55 -32.81 38.97
N TYR A 169 -1.60 -31.96 38.59
CA TYR A 169 -0.17 -32.21 38.72
C TYR A 169 0.39 -31.57 39.98
N THR A 170 1.34 -32.25 40.63
CA THR A 170 2.10 -31.75 41.77
C THR A 170 3.31 -30.96 41.29
N PHE A 171 3.39 -29.69 41.67
CA PHE A 171 4.55 -28.83 41.42
C PHE A 171 5.37 -28.72 42.69
N ASP A 172 6.48 -29.46 42.75
CA ASP A 172 7.44 -29.40 43.85
C ASP A 172 8.49 -28.32 43.58
N MET A 173 8.21 -27.10 44.07
CA MET A 173 9.17 -26.01 44.04
C MET A 173 10.02 -26.02 45.31
N SER A 174 11.25 -25.50 45.24
CA SER A 174 12.27 -25.58 46.30
C SER A 174 11.87 -25.07 47.71
N GLN A 175 10.73 -24.40 47.84
CA GLN A 175 10.20 -23.90 49.13
C GLN A 175 8.75 -24.31 49.43
N GLU A 176 7.94 -24.69 48.43
CA GLU A 176 6.53 -25.05 48.60
C GLU A 176 6.08 -26.02 47.50
N SER A 177 5.29 -27.03 47.85
CA SER A 177 4.58 -27.88 46.90
C SER A 177 3.13 -27.42 46.74
N PHE A 178 2.62 -27.44 45.50
CA PHE A 178 1.21 -27.16 45.24
C PHE A 178 0.68 -27.99 44.09
N ASN A 179 -0.64 -28.24 44.13
CA ASN A 179 -1.32 -28.98 43.08
C ASN A 179 -1.98 -28.03 42.10
N LYS A 180 -1.89 -28.34 40.81
CA LYS A 180 -2.53 -27.56 39.76
C LYS A 180 -3.15 -28.44 38.71
N SER A 181 -4.44 -28.20 38.44
CA SER A 181 -5.15 -28.83 37.34
C SER A 181 -4.70 -28.21 36.02
N LEU A 182 -4.19 -29.04 35.11
CA LEU A 182 -3.81 -28.65 33.76
C LEU A 182 -4.62 -29.46 32.75
N LEU A 183 -4.94 -28.83 31.62
CA LEU A 183 -5.47 -29.51 30.45
C LEU A 183 -4.34 -30.34 29.84
N THR A 184 -4.56 -31.64 29.73
CA THR A 184 -3.65 -32.54 29.03
C THR A 184 -4.29 -33.15 27.82
N GLN A 185 -3.49 -33.17 26.75
CA GLN A 185 -3.89 -33.63 25.44
C GLN A 185 -3.10 -34.88 25.07
N THR A 186 -3.79 -35.88 24.53
CA THR A 186 -3.12 -37.05 23.96
C THR A 186 -2.58 -36.76 22.56
N LYS A 187 -1.75 -37.67 22.05
CA LYS A 187 -1.51 -37.75 20.59
C LYS A 187 -2.84 -38.07 19.88
N PRO A 188 -2.99 -37.68 18.60
CA PRO A 188 -4.16 -38.05 17.81
C PRO A 188 -4.39 -39.55 17.87
N ILE A 189 -5.61 -39.93 18.23
CA ILE A 189 -6.04 -41.31 18.36
C ILE A 189 -6.58 -41.78 17.03
N ASP A 190 -6.37 -43.04 16.72
CA ASP A 190 -6.96 -43.64 15.53
C ASP A 190 -8.48 -43.74 15.69
N THR A 191 -9.22 -43.06 14.80
CA THR A 191 -10.68 -43.10 14.75
C THR A 191 -11.26 -44.51 14.57
N GLN A 192 -10.47 -45.47 14.05
CA GLN A 192 -10.88 -46.86 13.90
C GLN A 192 -10.95 -47.63 15.22
N LEU A 193 -10.37 -47.08 16.31
CA LEU A 193 -10.39 -47.70 17.63
C LEU A 193 -11.80 -47.77 18.24
N LEU A 194 -12.70 -46.87 17.82
CA LEU A 194 -14.11 -46.81 18.26
C LEU A 194 -15.04 -47.79 17.52
N ASP A 195 -14.53 -48.43 16.46
CA ASP A 195 -15.24 -49.44 15.67
C ASP A 195 -15.10 -50.86 16.28
N ILE A 196 -14.26 -51.03 17.31
CA ILE A 196 -14.12 -52.28 18.07
C ILE A 196 -15.44 -52.58 18.82
N GLU A 197 -15.85 -53.85 18.88
CA GLU A 197 -17.14 -54.26 19.49
C GLU A 197 -17.07 -54.44 21.02
N ASP A 198 -15.88 -54.64 21.60
CA ASP A 198 -15.72 -54.84 23.04
C ASP A 198 -15.53 -53.51 23.79
N ASP A 199 -16.57 -53.09 24.53
CA ASP A 199 -16.55 -51.93 25.41
C ASP A 199 -15.40 -52.01 26.45
N LYS A 200 -14.95 -53.20 26.87
CA LYS A 200 -13.86 -53.34 27.84
C LYS A 200 -12.50 -53.01 27.23
N GLU A 201 -12.24 -53.47 26.01
CA GLU A 201 -10.98 -53.20 25.31
C GLU A 201 -10.84 -51.71 24.96
N ILE A 202 -11.95 -51.06 24.57
CA ILE A 202 -12.00 -49.62 24.34
C ILE A 202 -11.67 -48.86 25.63
N LYS A 203 -12.26 -49.26 26.77
CA LYS A 203 -11.97 -48.63 28.05
C LYS A 203 -10.48 -48.73 28.42
N THR A 204 -9.90 -49.93 28.35
CA THR A 204 -8.50 -50.17 28.73
C THR A 204 -7.52 -49.42 27.83
N THR A 205 -7.81 -49.31 26.53
CA THR A 205 -6.97 -48.56 25.59
C THR A 205 -7.05 -47.05 25.82
N LEU A 206 -8.24 -46.51 26.07
CA LEU A 206 -8.42 -45.08 26.40
C LEU A 206 -7.75 -44.73 27.74
N GLU A 207 -7.89 -45.58 28.76
CA GLU A 207 -7.19 -45.42 30.05
C GLU A 207 -5.66 -45.43 29.87
N LYS A 208 -5.14 -46.35 29.04
CA LYS A 208 -3.71 -46.38 28.71
C LYS A 208 -3.25 -45.10 28.01
N TYR A 209 -4.01 -44.57 27.05
CA TYR A 209 -3.67 -43.30 26.40
C TYR A 209 -3.69 -42.11 27.38
N LYS A 210 -4.61 -42.14 28.35
CA LYS A 210 -4.69 -41.15 29.44
C LYS A 210 -3.43 -41.22 30.32
N GLU A 211 -3.06 -42.41 30.78
CA GLU A 211 -1.85 -42.64 31.59
C GLU A 211 -0.57 -42.23 30.83
N GLU A 212 -0.44 -42.61 29.56
CA GLU A 212 0.71 -42.22 28.72
C GLU A 212 0.81 -40.71 28.48
N ALA A 213 -0.31 -39.99 28.48
CA ALA A 213 -0.32 -38.53 28.36
C ALA A 213 0.00 -37.85 29.69
N ILE A 214 -0.49 -38.41 30.81
CA ILE A 214 -0.16 -37.94 32.16
C ILE A 214 1.36 -38.07 32.39
N GLN A 215 1.94 -39.24 32.14
CA GLN A 215 3.38 -39.48 32.33
C GLN A 215 4.24 -38.53 31.51
N LYS A 216 3.91 -38.31 30.22
CA LYS A 216 4.64 -37.35 29.38
C LYS A 216 4.57 -35.92 29.92
N LYS A 217 3.41 -35.52 30.47
CA LYS A 217 3.25 -34.19 31.05
C LYS A 217 3.98 -34.07 32.38
N GLU A 218 3.99 -35.12 33.21
CA GLU A 218 4.81 -35.19 34.42
C GLU A 218 6.29 -35.04 34.10
N GLU A 219 6.80 -35.79 33.11
CA GLU A 219 8.18 -35.66 32.63
C GLU A 219 8.48 -34.23 32.13
N GLU A 220 7.57 -33.61 31.37
CA GLU A 220 7.72 -32.22 30.90
C GLU A 220 7.78 -31.23 32.08
N ILE A 221 6.93 -31.41 33.08
CA ILE A 221 6.90 -30.59 34.30
C ILE A 221 8.18 -30.80 35.10
N GLU A 222 8.64 -32.03 35.31
CA GLU A 222 9.90 -32.31 36.01
C GLU A 222 11.10 -31.69 35.29
N ILE A 223 11.16 -31.78 33.97
CA ILE A 223 12.22 -31.13 33.16
C ILE A 223 12.14 -29.61 33.33
N PHE A 224 10.93 -29.04 33.28
CA PHE A 224 10.73 -27.61 33.49
C PHE A 224 11.17 -27.19 34.89
N LEU A 225 10.73 -27.88 35.95
CA LEU A 225 11.09 -27.55 37.33
C LEU A 225 12.60 -27.70 37.59
N THR A 226 13.22 -28.75 37.05
CA THR A 226 14.67 -28.96 37.20
C THR A 226 15.49 -27.89 36.49
N MET A 227 15.06 -27.40 35.32
CA MET A 227 15.68 -26.24 34.66
C MET A 227 15.58 -24.98 35.54
N MET A 228 14.40 -24.69 36.08
CA MET A 228 14.14 -23.46 36.84
C MET A 228 14.80 -23.45 38.24
N ILE A 229 14.90 -24.61 38.90
CA ILE A 229 15.39 -24.73 40.28
C ILE A 229 16.92 -24.84 40.36
N ASN A 230 17.56 -25.62 39.47
CA ASN A 230 18.99 -25.95 39.62
C ASN A 230 19.94 -24.94 38.98
N LYS A 231 19.51 -24.21 37.93
CA LYS A 231 20.37 -23.24 37.23
C LYS A 231 20.20 -21.81 37.70
N GLY A 232 19.04 -21.46 38.26
CA GLY A 232 18.66 -20.09 38.56
C GLY A 232 18.38 -19.32 37.26
N HIS A 233 17.17 -18.82 37.12
CA HIS A 233 16.71 -18.21 35.87
C HIS A 233 17.40 -16.87 35.58
N CYS A 234 17.89 -16.68 34.35
CA CYS A 234 18.60 -15.44 33.96
C CYS A 234 17.73 -14.17 34.05
N TYR A 235 16.41 -14.31 33.83
CA TYR A 235 15.50 -13.17 33.70
C TYR A 235 14.49 -12.99 34.84
N LEU A 236 14.18 -14.06 35.59
CA LEU A 236 13.04 -14.12 36.52
C LEU A 236 13.56 -14.53 37.89
N LYS A 237 12.98 -13.94 38.94
CA LYS A 237 13.35 -14.31 40.32
C LYS A 237 12.58 -15.57 40.77
N PRO A 238 13.12 -16.39 41.68
CA PRO A 238 12.45 -17.61 42.17
C PRO A 238 11.02 -17.36 42.70
N HIS A 239 10.80 -16.27 43.44
CA HIS A 239 9.46 -15.89 43.93
C HIS A 239 8.49 -15.54 42.78
N GLU A 240 8.98 -14.86 41.74
CA GLU A 240 8.15 -14.48 40.59
C GLU A 240 7.74 -15.71 39.80
N ILE A 241 8.66 -16.65 39.58
CA ILE A 241 8.38 -17.94 38.94
C ILE A 241 7.25 -18.66 39.69
N ASN A 242 7.36 -18.79 41.01
CA ASN A 242 6.31 -19.41 41.83
C ASN A 242 4.96 -18.73 41.66
N GLN A 243 4.93 -17.40 41.68
CA GLN A 243 3.68 -16.65 41.53
C GLN A 243 3.07 -16.82 40.14
N LEU A 244 3.87 -16.76 39.07
CA LEU A 244 3.42 -16.91 37.69
C LEU A 244 2.90 -18.32 37.41
N VAL A 245 3.62 -19.35 37.85
CA VAL A 245 3.18 -20.75 37.70
C VAL A 245 1.90 -20.99 38.50
N ARG A 246 1.72 -20.38 39.67
CA ARG A 246 0.46 -20.47 40.43
C ARG A 246 -0.71 -19.78 39.72
N GLN A 247 -0.48 -18.66 39.03
CA GLN A 247 -1.52 -17.89 38.33
C GLN A 247 -1.84 -18.39 36.91
N MET A 248 -1.01 -19.27 36.34
CA MET A 248 -1.19 -19.83 34.99
C MET A 248 -2.61 -20.42 34.78
N PRO A 249 -3.32 -20.09 33.70
CA PRO A 249 -4.53 -20.80 33.29
C PRO A 249 -4.28 -22.32 33.11
N PRO A 250 -5.28 -23.18 33.32
CA PRO A 250 -5.12 -24.62 33.12
C PRO A 250 -4.87 -25.00 31.66
N GLU A 251 -5.21 -24.14 30.71
CA GLU A 251 -5.13 -24.36 29.26
C GLU A 251 -3.80 -23.87 28.65
N ASP A 252 -2.99 -23.12 29.40
CA ASP A 252 -1.77 -22.49 28.89
C ASP A 252 -0.58 -23.46 28.83
N ASP A 253 0.31 -23.22 27.86
CA ASP A 253 1.61 -23.88 27.75
C ASP A 253 2.54 -23.47 28.90
N LEU A 254 3.34 -24.41 29.42
CA LEU A 254 4.34 -24.14 30.49
C LEU A 254 5.35 -23.04 30.12
N TYR A 255 5.72 -22.94 28.84
CA TYR A 255 6.63 -21.90 28.32
C TYR A 255 5.88 -20.67 27.77
N GLY A 256 4.56 -20.70 27.76
CA GLY A 256 3.70 -19.61 27.27
C GLY A 256 3.15 -18.71 28.38
N ILE A 257 3.53 -18.96 29.64
CA ILE A 257 2.96 -18.28 30.80
C ILE A 257 3.12 -16.77 30.67
N ASP A 258 2.00 -16.07 30.83
CA ASP A 258 1.91 -14.62 30.75
C ASP A 258 2.82 -13.93 31.77
N ILE A 259 3.68 -13.03 31.27
CA ILE A 259 4.59 -12.25 32.10
C ILE A 259 4.04 -10.82 32.26
N PRO A 260 3.82 -10.34 33.51
CA PRO A 260 3.39 -8.98 33.79
C PRO A 260 4.29 -7.92 33.17
N LEU A 261 3.68 -6.80 32.75
CA LEU A 261 4.36 -5.71 32.07
C LEU A 261 5.54 -5.14 32.86
N ASP A 262 5.46 -5.10 34.18
CA ASP A 262 6.52 -4.56 35.05
C ASP A 262 7.77 -5.43 35.04
N ILE A 263 7.59 -6.76 35.05
CA ILE A 263 8.69 -7.73 34.95
C ILE A 263 9.31 -7.65 33.56
N LEU A 264 8.48 -7.62 32.51
CA LEU A 264 8.94 -7.50 31.12
C LEU A 264 9.75 -6.19 30.90
N LYS A 265 9.26 -5.06 31.41
CA LYS A 265 9.98 -3.78 31.37
C LYS A 265 11.33 -3.86 32.06
N ARG A 266 11.41 -4.53 33.22
CA ARG A 266 12.68 -4.73 33.94
C ARG A 266 13.67 -5.57 33.13
N ILE A 267 13.20 -6.68 32.54
CA ILE A 267 14.03 -7.54 31.69
C ILE A 267 14.56 -6.76 30.49
N ILE A 268 13.70 -6.04 29.77
CA ILE A 268 14.12 -5.32 28.56
C ILE A 268 15.04 -4.14 28.92
N LYS A 269 14.78 -3.42 30.03
CA LYS A 269 15.68 -2.36 30.53
C LYS A 269 17.06 -2.89 30.94
N SER A 270 17.16 -4.16 31.34
CA SER A 270 18.46 -4.77 31.65
C SER A 270 19.33 -4.98 30.41
N ILE A 271 18.72 -5.05 29.21
CA ILE A 271 19.43 -5.13 27.94
C ILE A 271 19.90 -3.73 27.51
N ASP A 272 19.02 -2.74 27.58
CA ASP A 272 19.32 -1.33 27.28
C ASP A 272 18.33 -0.42 28.02
N GLU A 273 18.84 0.55 28.78
CA GLU A 273 18.01 1.48 29.55
C GLU A 273 17.17 2.41 28.67
N GLU A 274 17.58 2.63 27.41
CA GLU A 274 16.89 3.50 26.46
C GLU A 274 15.69 2.84 25.79
N TYR A 275 15.49 1.52 25.96
CA TYR A 275 14.35 0.81 25.38
C TYR A 275 13.04 1.15 26.09
N ARG A 276 12.06 1.61 25.31
CA ARG A 276 10.68 1.78 25.77
C ARG A 276 9.82 0.64 25.25
N VAL A 277 9.08 0.04 26.16
CA VAL A 277 8.24 -1.14 25.91
C VAL A 277 6.77 -0.77 26.08
N VAL A 278 5.98 -1.02 25.04
CA VAL A 278 4.53 -0.88 25.04
C VAL A 278 3.94 -2.23 24.67
N VAL A 279 2.92 -2.67 25.38
CA VAL A 279 2.21 -3.92 25.09
C VAL A 279 0.79 -3.58 24.75
N GLU A 280 0.35 -3.98 23.55
CA GLU A 280 -1.03 -3.87 23.10
C GLU A 280 -1.54 -5.25 22.71
N CYS A 281 -2.59 -5.73 23.38
CA CYS A 281 -3.20 -7.03 23.16
C CYS A 281 -2.18 -8.18 23.12
N GLU A 282 -1.86 -8.70 21.93
CA GLU A 282 -0.93 -9.81 21.67
C GLU A 282 0.46 -9.38 21.22
N THR A 283 0.70 -8.07 21.13
CA THR A 283 1.92 -7.51 20.52
C THR A 283 2.71 -6.67 21.50
N ILE A 284 4.03 -6.85 21.45
CA ILE A 284 5.02 -6.11 22.22
C ILE A 284 5.78 -5.22 21.25
N TYR A 285 5.71 -3.91 21.49
CA TYR A 285 6.41 -2.87 20.76
C TYR A 285 7.63 -2.44 21.58
N ILE A 286 8.81 -2.58 20.99
CA ILE A 286 10.06 -2.11 21.59
C ILE A 286 10.58 -0.97 20.72
N THR A 287 10.73 0.20 21.35
CA THR A 287 11.15 1.43 20.67
C THR A 287 12.45 1.98 21.24
N LYS A 288 13.29 2.52 20.36
CA LYS A 288 14.52 3.25 20.73
C LYS A 288 14.64 4.54 19.93
N ASP A 289 14.77 5.66 20.63
CA ASP A 289 14.99 6.97 20.02
C ASP A 289 16.46 7.10 19.59
N LYS A 290 16.69 7.64 18.39
CA LYS A 290 18.01 7.86 17.80
C LYS A 290 18.03 9.17 17.01
N LEU A 291 19.23 9.64 16.74
CA LEU A 291 19.48 10.82 15.90
C LEU A 291 20.12 10.37 14.58
N TYR A 292 19.68 10.99 13.49
CA TYR A 292 20.23 10.78 12.15
C TYR A 292 20.84 12.08 11.61
N PRO A 293 22.16 12.14 11.37
CA PRO A 293 22.79 13.32 10.80
C PRO A 293 22.52 13.42 9.29
N ILE A 294 21.98 14.55 8.83
CA ILE A 294 21.77 14.87 7.41
C ILE A 294 21.93 16.38 7.17
N TYR A 295 22.67 16.78 6.13
CA TYR A 295 22.93 18.18 5.75
C TYR A 295 23.31 19.11 6.93
N ASN A 296 24.23 18.65 7.79
CA ASN A 296 24.68 19.36 9.01
C ASN A 296 23.60 19.57 10.10
N LYS A 297 22.50 18.81 10.07
CA LYS A 297 21.50 18.74 11.16
C LYS A 297 21.30 17.32 11.64
N GLU A 298 20.86 17.17 12.88
CA GLU A 298 20.49 15.89 13.48
C GLU A 298 18.96 15.77 13.56
N LEU A 299 18.40 14.76 12.89
CA LEU A 299 16.96 14.50 12.90
C LEU A 299 16.61 13.36 13.86
N PRO A 300 15.65 13.57 14.77
CA PRO A 300 15.22 12.51 15.68
C PRO A 300 14.31 11.50 14.97
N TYR A 301 14.59 10.22 15.16
CA TYR A 301 13.74 9.12 14.71
C TYR A 301 13.71 8.00 15.74
N THR A 302 12.62 7.26 15.76
CA THR A 302 12.42 6.13 16.66
C THR A 302 12.47 4.84 15.85
N VAL A 303 13.36 3.92 16.23
CA VAL A 303 13.40 2.56 15.69
C VAL A 303 12.39 1.72 16.46
N LEU A 304 11.52 1.02 15.74
CA LEU A 304 10.49 0.17 16.30
C LEU A 304 10.70 -1.28 15.86
N VAL A 305 10.62 -2.20 16.82
CA VAL A 305 10.53 -3.65 16.56
C VAL A 305 9.28 -4.20 17.23
N THR A 306 8.61 -5.14 16.56
CA THR A 306 7.35 -5.72 17.02
C THR A 306 7.50 -7.22 17.21
N TYR A 307 7.08 -7.72 18.37
CA TYR A 307 7.08 -9.15 18.68
C TYR A 307 5.70 -9.61 19.15
N THR A 308 5.37 -10.88 18.94
CA THR A 308 4.21 -11.51 19.57
C THR A 308 4.52 -11.85 21.03
N ARG A 309 3.54 -11.69 21.94
CA ARG A 309 3.70 -12.01 23.37
C ARG A 309 4.22 -13.43 23.60
N ASN A 310 3.57 -14.42 22.98
CA ASN A 310 3.95 -15.83 23.09
C ASN A 310 5.42 -16.09 22.71
N PHE A 311 5.92 -15.44 21.65
CA PHE A 311 7.32 -15.59 21.23
C PHE A 311 8.30 -15.10 22.30
N ILE A 312 8.13 -13.87 22.79
CA ILE A 312 9.03 -13.32 23.81
C ILE A 312 8.93 -14.08 25.12
N TYR A 313 7.72 -14.47 25.55
CA TYR A 313 7.55 -15.26 26.77
C TYR A 313 8.22 -16.62 26.66
N ARG A 314 8.07 -17.32 25.54
CA ARG A 314 8.77 -18.59 25.29
C ARG A 314 10.28 -18.44 25.35
N LEU A 315 10.85 -17.40 24.76
CA LEU A 315 12.29 -17.13 24.85
C LEU A 315 12.73 -16.88 26.29
N ILE A 316 11.95 -16.07 27.04
CA ILE A 316 12.25 -15.77 28.44
C ILE A 316 12.23 -17.07 29.27
N TRP A 317 11.16 -17.87 29.17
CA TRP A 317 11.01 -19.12 29.93
C TRP A 317 11.99 -20.22 29.52
N LYS A 318 12.51 -20.19 28.29
CA LYS A 318 13.55 -21.10 27.81
C LYS A 318 14.97 -20.62 28.08
N GLU A 319 15.13 -19.43 28.66
CA GLU A 319 16.43 -18.78 28.87
C GLU A 319 17.22 -18.55 27.57
N GLU A 320 16.51 -18.35 26.45
CA GLU A 320 17.13 -18.02 25.15
C GLU A 320 17.43 -16.52 25.06
N GLU A 321 18.51 -16.16 24.35
CA GLU A 321 18.86 -14.76 24.14
C GLU A 321 17.78 -14.03 23.33
N LEU A 322 17.32 -12.89 23.85
CA LEU A 322 16.30 -12.08 23.20
C LEU A 322 16.89 -11.37 21.96
N PRO A 323 16.34 -11.58 20.75
CA PRO A 323 16.87 -11.04 19.49
C PRO A 323 16.64 -9.52 19.31
N ILE A 324 16.28 -8.81 20.38
CA ILE A 324 15.90 -7.39 20.35
C ILE A 324 17.04 -6.52 19.80
N ALA A 325 18.28 -6.77 20.25
CA ALA A 325 19.42 -5.97 19.83
C ALA A 325 19.78 -6.19 18.35
N SER A 326 19.77 -7.45 17.89
CA SER A 326 20.06 -7.81 16.49
C SER A 326 19.00 -7.25 15.56
N ASP A 327 17.72 -7.45 15.88
CA ASP A 327 16.61 -7.01 15.04
C ASP A 327 16.53 -5.49 14.95
N LEU A 328 16.75 -4.79 16.08
CA LEU A 328 16.77 -3.34 16.11
C LEU A 328 17.96 -2.76 15.32
N SER A 329 19.07 -3.49 15.22
CA SER A 329 20.20 -3.11 14.38
C SER A 329 19.92 -3.30 12.89
N LEU A 330 19.23 -4.39 12.51
CA LEU A 330 18.78 -4.67 11.15
C LEU A 330 17.75 -3.63 10.68
N VAL A 331 16.69 -3.41 11.47
CA VAL A 331 15.66 -2.42 11.15
C VAL A 331 16.25 -1.01 11.07
N LYS A 332 17.28 -0.71 11.88
CA LYS A 332 18.01 0.56 11.78
C LYS A 332 18.73 0.69 10.43
N SER A 333 19.46 -0.35 9.99
CA SER A 333 20.24 -0.28 8.75
C SER A 333 19.35 -0.23 7.52
N GLU A 334 18.24 -0.98 7.52
CA GLU A 334 17.23 -0.94 6.46
C GLU A 334 16.56 0.43 6.36
N ASN A 335 16.03 0.97 7.46
CA ASN A 335 15.38 2.29 7.45
C ASN A 335 16.35 3.40 7.00
N LYS A 336 17.63 3.30 7.41
CA LYS A 336 18.66 4.24 6.97
C LYS A 336 18.87 4.14 5.45
N ARG A 337 19.04 2.93 4.93
CA ARG A 337 19.27 2.68 3.51
C ARG A 337 18.10 3.17 2.66
N ASP A 338 16.87 2.85 3.05
CA ASP A 338 15.66 3.30 2.35
C ASP A 338 15.54 4.82 2.33
N PHE A 339 15.88 5.47 3.45
CA PHE A 339 15.90 6.92 3.55
C PHE A 339 16.97 7.56 2.67
N GLU A 340 18.20 7.05 2.69
CA GLU A 340 19.30 7.52 1.84
C GLU A 340 18.96 7.39 0.35
N ILE A 341 18.43 6.24 -0.07
CA ILE A 341 17.97 6.05 -1.46
C ILE A 341 16.90 7.06 -1.81
N THR A 342 15.91 7.25 -0.93
CA THR A 342 14.82 8.19 -1.18
C THR A 342 15.30 9.63 -1.30
N ILE A 343 16.30 10.02 -0.50
CA ILE A 343 16.92 11.36 -0.56
C ILE A 343 17.69 11.52 -1.86
N MET A 344 18.51 10.53 -2.23
CA MET A 344 19.29 10.54 -3.47
C MET A 344 18.39 10.64 -4.71
N GLU A 345 17.30 9.86 -4.76
CA GLU A 345 16.29 9.98 -5.82
C GLU A 345 15.70 11.40 -5.89
N LEU A 346 15.44 12.02 -4.74
CA LEU A 346 14.89 13.37 -4.67
C LEU A 346 15.91 14.43 -5.11
N GLU A 347 17.18 14.26 -4.74
CA GLU A 347 18.28 15.11 -5.20
C GLU A 347 18.41 15.04 -6.73
N ASP A 348 18.51 13.82 -7.28
CA ASP A 348 18.59 13.58 -8.73
C ASP A 348 17.41 14.23 -9.48
N GLU A 349 16.19 14.06 -8.99
CA GLU A 349 15.00 14.65 -9.59
C GLU A 349 15.02 16.20 -9.55
N LEU A 350 15.51 16.81 -8.48
CA LEU A 350 15.63 18.27 -8.37
C LEU A 350 16.80 18.81 -9.21
N GLU A 351 17.90 18.06 -9.31
CA GLU A 351 19.00 18.37 -10.21
C GLU A 351 18.52 18.38 -11.66
N ASP A 352 17.78 17.35 -12.08
CA ASP A 352 17.16 17.29 -13.41
C ASP A 352 16.24 18.48 -13.69
N LEU A 353 15.45 18.92 -12.70
CA LEU A 353 14.61 20.10 -12.83
C LEU A 353 15.40 21.40 -12.95
N SER A 354 16.58 21.47 -12.33
CA SER A 354 17.47 22.63 -12.33
C SER A 354 18.49 22.63 -13.47
N GLN A 355 18.56 21.57 -14.28
CA GLN A 355 19.42 21.50 -15.46
C GLN A 355 19.32 22.77 -16.32
N GLY A 356 20.50 23.30 -16.66
CA GLY A 356 20.63 24.56 -17.38
C GLY A 356 20.55 25.81 -16.50
N LEU A 357 20.40 25.71 -15.19
CA LEU A 357 20.65 26.78 -14.24
C LEU A 357 21.90 26.41 -13.43
N GLU A 358 22.87 27.31 -13.33
CA GLU A 358 24.07 27.11 -12.50
C GLU A 358 23.72 27.28 -11.02
N LEU A 359 22.95 26.33 -10.47
CA LEU A 359 22.55 26.31 -9.08
C LEU A 359 23.53 25.47 -8.26
N ASP A 360 24.01 26.03 -7.15
CA ASP A 360 24.82 25.30 -6.19
C ASP A 360 24.02 24.16 -5.55
N HIS A 361 24.62 22.96 -5.48
CA HIS A 361 24.01 21.77 -4.87
C HIS A 361 23.52 22.03 -3.42
N ASN A 362 24.23 22.88 -2.67
CA ASN A 362 23.83 23.34 -1.33
C ASN A 362 22.42 23.96 -1.25
N ILE A 363 21.91 24.53 -2.35
CA ILE A 363 20.56 25.10 -2.40
C ILE A 363 19.52 23.98 -2.40
N ILE A 364 19.78 22.90 -3.13
CA ILE A 364 18.92 21.71 -3.22
C ILE A 364 18.84 21.05 -1.85
N GLU A 365 19.99 20.80 -1.20
CA GLU A 365 20.07 20.24 0.15
C GLU A 365 19.23 21.03 1.17
N LYS A 366 19.39 22.37 1.20
CA LYS A 366 18.61 23.26 2.07
C LYS A 366 17.12 23.18 1.78
N TYR A 367 16.76 23.03 0.50
CA TYR A 367 15.37 22.93 0.08
C TYR A 367 14.74 21.64 0.59
N ILE A 368 15.39 20.51 0.36
CA ILE A 368 14.97 19.19 0.82
C ILE A 368 14.82 19.21 2.36
N LEU A 369 15.85 19.70 3.07
CA LEU A 369 15.86 19.76 4.53
C LEU A 369 14.67 20.55 5.10
N ARG A 370 14.32 21.69 4.48
CA ARG A 370 13.21 22.55 4.93
C ARG A 370 11.86 21.83 5.00
N PHE A 371 11.60 20.87 4.12
CA PHE A 371 10.34 20.13 4.09
C PHE A 371 10.40 18.82 4.88
N ILE A 372 11.55 18.17 4.92
CA ILE A 372 11.73 16.88 5.58
C ILE A 372 11.88 17.05 7.10
N GLU A 373 12.59 18.07 7.57
CA GLU A 373 12.82 18.30 9.00
C GLU A 373 11.51 18.37 9.80
N PRO A 374 10.50 19.22 9.47
CA PRO A 374 9.24 19.25 10.22
C PRO A 374 8.47 17.93 10.19
N GLN A 375 8.60 17.16 9.10
CA GLN A 375 7.96 15.86 8.98
C GLN A 375 8.61 14.82 9.90
N ILE A 376 9.93 14.74 9.90
CA ILE A 376 10.66 13.73 10.67
C ILE A 376 10.56 14.07 12.15
N THR A 377 10.69 15.33 12.55
CA THR A 377 10.52 15.74 13.95
C THR A 377 9.11 15.46 14.48
N SER A 378 8.07 15.57 13.66
CA SER A 378 6.69 15.26 14.09
C SER A 378 6.39 13.76 14.10
N SER A 379 6.84 13.03 13.07
CA SER A 379 6.52 11.61 12.90
C SER A 379 7.50 10.66 13.58
N HIS A 380 8.68 11.14 13.97
CA HIS A 380 9.81 10.36 14.48
C HIS A 380 10.15 9.15 13.57
N SER A 381 9.95 9.30 12.25
CA SER A 381 10.17 8.21 11.28
C SER A 381 11.00 8.71 10.11
N LEU A 382 12.00 7.92 9.68
CA LEU A 382 12.83 8.20 8.50
C LEU A 382 12.11 7.87 7.18
N LYS A 383 10.77 7.92 7.15
CA LYS A 383 9.98 7.64 5.93
C LYS A 383 9.41 8.94 5.38
N ILE A 384 9.84 9.32 4.18
CA ILE A 384 9.33 10.51 3.50
C ILE A 384 8.00 10.17 2.83
N LYS A 385 6.93 10.90 3.18
CA LYS A 385 5.61 10.66 2.59
C LYS A 385 5.59 11.18 1.15
N GLU A 386 4.91 10.45 0.26
CA GLU A 386 4.72 10.82 -1.14
C GLU A 386 4.13 12.24 -1.34
N LYS A 387 3.24 12.66 -0.44
CA LYS A 387 2.66 14.02 -0.45
C LYS A 387 3.72 15.11 -0.26
N ILE A 388 4.78 14.80 0.50
CA ILE A 388 5.85 15.74 0.81
C ILE A 388 6.85 15.79 -0.33
N LYS A 389 7.21 14.65 -0.95
CA LYS A 389 7.95 14.62 -2.22
C LYS A 389 7.30 15.57 -3.25
N LYS A 390 6.00 15.41 -3.50
CA LYS A 390 5.24 16.28 -4.42
C LYS A 390 5.26 17.76 -4.04
N ARG A 391 5.22 18.08 -2.75
CA ARG A 391 5.33 19.47 -2.28
C ARG A 391 6.72 20.05 -2.52
N ILE A 392 7.77 19.28 -2.26
CA ILE A 392 9.17 19.68 -2.52
C ILE A 392 9.31 20.04 -4.00
N HIS A 393 8.86 19.17 -4.91
CA HIS A 393 8.90 19.44 -6.35
C HIS A 393 8.11 20.67 -6.74
N TYR A 394 6.87 20.80 -6.28
CA TYR A 394 6.02 21.93 -6.61
C TYR A 394 6.67 23.25 -6.20
N HIS A 395 7.12 23.34 -4.95
CA HIS A 395 7.72 24.57 -4.44
C HIS A 395 9.08 24.85 -5.10
N PHE A 396 9.87 23.81 -5.40
CA PHE A 396 11.14 23.98 -6.11
C PHE A 396 10.91 24.50 -7.53
N LEU A 397 9.91 23.98 -8.25
CA LEU A 397 9.51 24.51 -9.56
C LEU A 397 9.10 25.99 -9.49
N GLU A 398 8.32 26.39 -8.48
CA GLU A 398 7.96 27.81 -8.26
C GLU A 398 9.21 28.67 -8.02
N TYR A 399 10.20 28.16 -7.30
CA TYR A 399 11.49 28.83 -7.09
C TYR A 399 12.30 28.96 -8.40
N LEU A 400 12.28 27.94 -9.25
CA LEU A 400 13.02 27.94 -10.52
C LEU A 400 12.38 28.83 -11.60
N ARG A 401 11.06 29.06 -11.59
CA ARG A 401 10.36 29.86 -12.60
C ARG A 401 11.01 31.22 -12.90
N PRO A 402 11.21 32.12 -11.91
CA PRO A 402 11.82 33.42 -12.17
C PRO A 402 13.26 33.32 -12.68
N LEU A 403 14.01 32.30 -12.24
CA LEU A 403 15.40 32.07 -12.68
C LEU A 403 15.44 31.62 -14.14
N LYS A 404 14.57 30.69 -14.54
CA LYS A 404 14.43 30.25 -15.94
C LYS A 404 13.97 31.39 -16.84
N GLU A 405 13.04 32.23 -16.39
CA GLU A 405 12.59 33.41 -17.13
C GLU A 405 13.71 34.43 -17.35
N LYS A 406 14.51 34.71 -16.31
CA LYS A 406 15.67 35.60 -16.41
C LYS A 406 16.70 35.08 -17.40
N LYS A 407 17.08 33.81 -17.29
CA LYS A 407 18.04 33.19 -18.22
C LYS A 407 17.52 33.17 -19.65
N ARG A 408 16.24 32.83 -19.86
CA ARG A 408 15.61 32.88 -21.19
C ARG A 408 15.62 34.29 -21.77
N LYS A 409 15.41 35.33 -20.96
CA LYS A 409 15.52 36.73 -21.38
C LYS A 409 16.96 37.09 -21.77
N GLU A 410 17.95 36.66 -21.00
CA GLU A 410 19.37 36.86 -21.30
C GLU A 410 19.77 36.15 -22.61
N GLU A 411 19.33 34.91 -22.82
CA GLU A 411 19.55 34.16 -24.07
C GLU A 411 18.87 34.82 -25.26
N LEU A 412 17.64 35.31 -25.11
CA LEU A 412 16.95 36.07 -26.16
C LEU A 412 17.72 37.35 -26.48
N LEU A 413 18.17 38.10 -25.48
CA LEU A 413 18.98 39.30 -25.69
C LEU A 413 20.29 38.99 -26.40
N ALA A 414 21.01 37.94 -25.99
CA ALA A 414 22.24 37.48 -26.63
C ALA A 414 22.02 37.05 -28.10
N ASN A 415 20.90 36.38 -28.39
CA ASN A 415 20.53 35.96 -29.75
C ASN A 415 20.04 37.14 -30.63
N THR A 416 19.57 38.24 -30.03
CA THR A 416 19.01 39.39 -30.74
C THR A 416 20.07 40.44 -31.15
N ILE A 417 21.36 40.23 -30.82
CA ILE A 417 22.48 41.10 -31.21
C ILE A 417 22.86 40.90 -32.71
N ARG A 418 21.88 40.95 -33.61
CA ARG A 418 22.12 40.97 -35.07
C ARG A 418 22.00 42.36 -35.68
N ASP A 419 21.42 43.32 -34.96
CA ASP A 419 21.25 44.68 -35.46
C ASP A 419 21.95 45.69 -34.52
N PHE A 420 23.28 45.72 -34.54
CA PHE A 420 24.09 46.73 -33.81
C PHE A 420 23.62 48.17 -34.03
N LYS A 421 22.89 48.41 -35.13
CA LYS A 421 22.28 49.68 -35.48
C LYS A 421 21.19 50.11 -34.50
N SER A 422 20.48 49.17 -33.86
CA SER A 422 19.40 49.44 -32.91
C SER A 422 19.89 49.89 -31.54
N LEU A 423 21.19 49.73 -31.25
CA LEU A 423 21.80 50.23 -30.01
C LEU A 423 21.90 51.77 -29.98
N TYR A 424 21.71 52.43 -31.13
CA TYR A 424 21.80 53.89 -31.27
C TYR A 424 20.48 54.48 -31.76
N PRO A 425 19.40 54.47 -30.95
CA PRO A 425 18.06 54.86 -31.37
C PRO A 425 17.98 56.35 -31.77
N ILE A 426 18.65 57.25 -31.04
CA ILE A 426 18.70 58.69 -31.36
C ILE A 426 19.30 58.89 -32.75
N ALA A 427 20.48 58.30 -32.99
CA ALA A 427 21.13 58.35 -34.29
C ALA A 427 20.32 57.68 -35.43
N ARG A 428 19.30 56.87 -35.13
CA ARG A 428 18.39 56.27 -36.13
C ARG A 428 17.16 57.11 -36.41
N LEU A 429 16.79 58.00 -35.49
CA LEU A 429 15.71 58.97 -35.66
C LEU A 429 16.13 60.18 -36.50
N LEU A 430 17.43 60.51 -36.50
CA LEU A 430 17.99 61.62 -37.25
C LEU A 430 18.21 61.28 -38.73
N ASN A 431 17.95 62.25 -39.62
CA ASN A 431 18.32 62.17 -41.03
C ASN A 431 19.81 62.52 -41.20
N ARG A 432 20.68 61.52 -41.04
CA ARG A 432 22.15 61.71 -41.07
C ARG A 432 22.74 61.53 -42.45
N GLU A 433 23.61 62.44 -42.84
CA GLU A 433 24.47 62.32 -44.01
C GLU A 433 25.86 61.84 -43.60
N ILE A 434 26.48 60.95 -44.40
CA ILE A 434 27.83 60.45 -44.15
C ILE A 434 28.75 60.97 -45.25
N ILE A 435 29.64 61.89 -44.90
CA ILE A 435 30.64 62.45 -45.80
C ILE A 435 31.97 61.74 -45.57
N PHE A 436 32.45 61.00 -46.58
CA PHE A 436 33.69 60.22 -46.48
C PHE A 436 34.84 60.92 -47.22
N HIS A 437 35.74 61.57 -46.47
CA HIS A 437 36.95 62.18 -47.02
C HIS A 437 38.06 61.13 -47.22
N VAL A 438 38.38 60.78 -48.48
CA VAL A 438 39.37 59.73 -48.81
C VAL A 438 40.59 60.26 -49.60
N GLY A 439 41.79 59.70 -49.37
CA GLY A 439 43.03 59.98 -50.12
C GLY A 439 44.30 59.65 -49.32
N ALA A 440 45.49 59.99 -49.83
CA ALA A 440 46.78 59.74 -49.14
C ALA A 440 46.97 60.57 -47.85
N THR A 441 47.92 60.20 -46.98
CA THR A 441 48.31 61.05 -45.82
C THR A 441 48.81 62.43 -46.31
N ASN A 442 48.66 63.47 -45.50
CA ASN A 442 49.06 64.87 -45.80
C ASN A 442 48.34 65.55 -47.00
N SER A 443 47.15 65.08 -47.39
CA SER A 443 46.36 65.70 -48.49
C SER A 443 45.20 66.59 -48.00
N GLY A 444 45.29 67.13 -46.78
CA GLY A 444 44.36 68.15 -46.29
C GLY A 444 42.95 67.67 -45.92
N LYS A 445 42.69 66.35 -45.86
CA LYS A 445 41.37 65.80 -45.50
C LYS A 445 40.87 66.25 -44.14
N THR A 446 41.70 66.09 -43.11
CA THR A 446 41.36 66.47 -41.73
C THR A 446 41.05 67.95 -41.64
N TYR A 447 41.79 68.77 -42.40
CA TYR A 447 41.57 70.22 -42.46
C TYR A 447 40.18 70.57 -43.02
N GLN A 448 39.74 69.90 -44.08
CA GLN A 448 38.39 70.10 -44.65
C GLN A 448 37.29 69.71 -43.65
N ALA A 449 37.44 68.57 -42.97
CA ALA A 449 36.48 68.13 -41.95
C ALA A 449 36.42 69.10 -40.75
N LEU A 450 37.58 69.56 -40.26
CA LEU A 450 37.66 70.53 -39.17
C LEU A 450 37.10 71.91 -39.55
N GLN A 451 37.25 72.34 -40.81
CA GLN A 451 36.59 73.56 -41.27
C GLN A 451 35.06 73.42 -41.24
N HIS A 452 34.53 72.25 -41.61
CA HIS A 452 33.09 72.01 -41.55
C HIS A 452 32.58 72.01 -40.10
N LEU A 453 33.29 71.33 -39.21
CA LEU A 453 33.01 71.31 -37.78
C LEU A 453 33.03 72.71 -37.16
N GLN A 454 33.99 73.54 -37.56
CA GLN A 454 34.11 74.92 -37.09
C GLN A 454 32.90 75.79 -37.45
N LEU A 455 32.27 75.54 -38.60
CA LEU A 455 31.11 76.31 -39.08
C LEU A 455 29.78 75.84 -38.47
N ALA A 456 29.76 74.68 -37.82
CA ALA A 456 28.57 74.11 -37.20
C ALA A 456 28.27 74.75 -35.84
N ASP A 457 26.99 74.82 -35.47
CA ASP A 457 26.58 75.37 -34.18
C ASP A 457 26.99 74.47 -33.00
N THR A 458 26.97 73.15 -33.21
CA THR A 458 27.43 72.12 -32.27
C THR A 458 28.21 71.02 -32.99
N GLY A 459 29.17 70.37 -32.32
CA GLY A 459 29.83 69.23 -32.95
C GLY A 459 30.88 68.48 -32.12
N TYR A 460 31.20 67.28 -32.56
CA TYR A 460 32.19 66.40 -31.93
C TYR A 460 33.36 66.11 -32.85
N TYR A 461 34.57 66.39 -32.38
CA TYR A 461 35.79 65.89 -32.98
C TYR A 461 36.26 64.63 -32.25
N LEU A 462 36.14 63.48 -32.92
CA LEU A 462 36.53 62.17 -32.37
C LEU A 462 37.88 61.73 -32.94
N ALA A 463 38.91 61.72 -32.11
CA ALA A 463 40.25 61.33 -32.50
C ALA A 463 40.63 59.91 -32.02
N PRO A 464 41.44 59.16 -32.78
CA PRO A 464 41.88 57.82 -32.38
C PRO A 464 43.03 57.84 -31.36
N LEU A 465 43.70 58.99 -31.19
CA LEU A 465 44.82 59.15 -30.27
C LEU A 465 44.63 60.40 -29.42
N ARG A 466 45.05 60.33 -28.17
CA ARG A 466 45.00 61.45 -27.23
C ARG A 466 45.69 62.71 -27.76
N LEU A 467 46.87 62.54 -28.35
CA LEU A 467 47.62 63.66 -28.92
C LEU A 467 46.85 64.37 -30.04
N LEU A 468 46.08 63.61 -30.84
CA LEU A 468 45.27 64.18 -31.91
C LEU A 468 44.01 64.87 -31.38
N ALA A 469 43.40 64.37 -30.28
CA ALA A 469 42.31 65.06 -29.60
C ALA A 469 42.78 66.41 -29.05
N LEU A 470 43.97 66.44 -28.45
CA LEU A 470 44.59 67.68 -27.98
C LEU A 470 44.91 68.64 -29.14
N GLU A 471 45.50 68.16 -30.24
CA GLU A 471 45.78 68.97 -31.43
C GLU A 471 44.48 69.58 -32.01
N GLY A 472 43.40 68.80 -32.09
CA GLY A 472 42.09 69.27 -32.54
C GLY A 472 41.50 70.34 -31.62
N TYR A 473 41.59 70.13 -30.31
CA TYR A 473 41.17 71.09 -29.28
C TYR A 473 41.93 72.41 -29.41
N GLU A 474 43.26 72.37 -29.45
CA GLU A 474 44.10 73.56 -29.58
C GLU A 474 43.84 74.29 -30.91
N THR A 475 43.66 73.56 -32.00
CA THR A 475 43.38 74.13 -33.33
C THR A 475 42.05 74.89 -33.36
N LEU A 476 40.98 74.33 -32.77
CA LEU A 476 39.67 74.96 -32.74
C LEU A 476 39.63 76.12 -31.73
N LYS A 477 40.28 75.97 -30.59
CA LYS A 477 40.43 77.03 -29.58
C LYS A 477 41.22 78.22 -30.12
N ALA A 478 42.29 77.98 -30.88
CA ALA A 478 43.07 79.03 -31.55
C ALA A 478 42.27 79.80 -32.62
N LYS A 479 41.15 79.24 -33.06
CA LYS A 479 40.21 79.84 -34.00
C LYS A 479 38.97 80.43 -33.31
N GLU A 480 39.05 80.64 -31.99
CA GLU A 480 37.99 81.23 -31.15
C GLU A 480 36.69 80.43 -31.09
N VAL A 481 36.76 79.10 -31.27
CA VAL A 481 35.61 78.21 -31.02
C VAL A 481 35.63 77.77 -29.55
N ASN A 482 34.51 77.93 -28.84
CA ASN A 482 34.34 77.39 -27.49
C ASN A 482 34.25 75.86 -27.58
N ILE A 483 35.31 75.19 -27.12
CA ILE A 483 35.49 73.74 -27.22
C ILE A 483 35.96 73.17 -25.88
N SER A 484 35.46 71.98 -25.52
CA SER A 484 35.91 71.17 -24.39
C SER A 484 36.80 70.02 -24.86
N LEU A 485 37.69 69.52 -24.00
CA LEU A 485 38.55 68.35 -24.27
C LEU A 485 38.17 67.22 -23.30
N ILE A 486 37.84 66.04 -23.83
CA ILE A 486 37.51 64.86 -23.01
C ILE A 486 38.35 63.67 -23.47
N THR A 487 39.24 63.19 -22.62
CA THR A 487 40.06 62.00 -22.86
C THR A 487 39.96 61.05 -21.69
N GLY A 488 40.55 59.85 -21.79
CA GLY A 488 40.55 58.90 -20.68
C GLY A 488 41.33 59.38 -19.44
N GLU A 489 42.34 60.25 -19.63
CA GLU A 489 43.20 60.73 -18.55
C GLU A 489 43.00 62.20 -18.16
N GLU A 490 42.47 63.03 -19.07
CA GLU A 490 42.32 64.47 -18.87
C GLU A 490 40.97 64.96 -19.40
N GLU A 491 40.34 65.86 -18.64
CA GLU A 491 39.07 66.49 -18.97
C GLU A 491 39.16 68.01 -18.72
N ILE A 492 38.92 68.80 -19.76
CA ILE A 492 38.86 70.27 -19.72
C ILE A 492 37.46 70.65 -20.20
N ILE A 493 36.59 71.00 -19.25
CA ILE A 493 35.19 71.36 -19.52
C ILE A 493 35.06 72.87 -19.51
N ASP A 494 34.51 73.41 -20.58
CA ASP A 494 33.99 74.76 -20.65
C ASP A 494 32.45 74.68 -20.71
N GLU A 495 31.77 75.32 -19.76
CA GLU A 495 30.30 75.26 -19.61
C GLU A 495 29.58 75.92 -20.79
N ASP A 496 30.22 76.88 -21.46
CA ASP A 496 29.69 77.58 -22.64
C ASP A 496 30.14 76.93 -23.96
N SER A 497 30.78 75.76 -23.88
CA SER A 497 31.27 75.03 -25.04
C SER A 497 30.18 74.30 -25.79
N LYS A 498 30.12 74.52 -27.10
CA LYS A 498 29.21 73.82 -28.02
C LYS A 498 29.91 72.72 -28.81
N HIS A 499 31.24 72.69 -28.77
CA HIS A 499 32.06 71.70 -29.44
C HIS A 499 32.80 70.84 -28.43
N ILE A 500 33.03 69.57 -28.75
CA ILE A 500 33.79 68.66 -27.88
C ILE A 500 34.85 67.96 -28.73
N SER A 501 36.11 68.04 -28.30
CA SER A 501 37.20 67.22 -28.80
C SER A 501 37.41 66.05 -27.85
N SER A 502 37.33 64.81 -28.34
CA SER A 502 37.51 63.64 -27.49
C SER A 502 38.23 62.49 -28.18
N THR A 503 38.73 61.54 -27.39
CA THR A 503 39.07 60.23 -27.95
C THR A 503 37.79 59.46 -28.32
N ILE A 504 37.88 58.54 -29.28
CA ILE A 504 36.71 57.80 -29.79
C ILE A 504 36.00 57.00 -28.69
N GLU A 505 36.73 56.48 -27.71
CA GLU A 505 36.22 55.71 -26.57
C GLU A 505 35.36 56.56 -25.62
N MET A 506 35.58 57.88 -25.59
CA MET A 506 34.88 58.82 -24.72
C MET A 506 33.66 59.46 -25.40
N MET A 507 33.29 59.01 -26.60
CA MET A 507 32.14 59.52 -27.35
C MET A 507 30.83 59.31 -26.56
N ASN A 508 30.05 60.39 -26.40
CA ASN A 508 28.69 60.29 -25.90
C ASN A 508 27.69 60.18 -27.07
N SER A 509 27.13 58.98 -27.26
CA SER A 509 26.15 58.72 -28.33
C SER A 509 24.70 59.16 -28.02
N SER A 510 24.47 59.74 -26.84
CA SER A 510 23.14 60.18 -26.39
C SER A 510 22.86 61.66 -26.63
N ILE A 511 23.84 62.41 -27.15
CA ILE A 511 23.73 63.85 -27.42
C ILE A 511 23.60 64.05 -28.93
N GLU A 512 22.64 64.89 -29.33
CA GLU A 512 22.48 65.32 -30.72
C GLU A 512 23.41 66.51 -30.99
N VAL A 513 24.15 66.42 -32.11
CA VAL A 513 25.03 67.49 -32.59
C VAL A 513 24.92 67.61 -34.11
N ASP A 514 25.30 68.76 -34.65
CA ASP A 514 25.20 69.05 -36.08
C ASP A 514 26.30 68.36 -36.90
N VAL A 515 27.54 68.25 -36.37
CA VAL A 515 28.71 67.67 -37.05
C VAL A 515 29.50 66.68 -36.20
#